data_AF-A0A8S4S7N6-F1
#
_entry.id   AF-A0A8S4S7N6-F1
#
_cell.length_a   1.000
_cell.length_b   1.000
_cell.length_c   1.000
_cell.angle_alpha   90.00
_cell.angle_beta   90.00
_cell.angle_gamma   90.00
#
_symmetry.space_group_name_H-M   'P 1'
#
loop_
_entity.id
_entity.type
_entity.pdbx_description
1 polymer ?
#
loop_
_entity_poly.entity_id
_entity_poly.type
_entity_poly.pdbx_seq_one_letter_code
_entity_poly.pdbx_strand_id
1 'polypeptide(L)'
;MFCRIIYYFIIFPSDCLKYLTYNFYLYRDRILEPCALSEEAYLSSGAGSPCAGLSREERRRRRRATLKYRTAHATRERIRVEAFNAAFGSLRRLLPTLPPDKKLSKIEILRLAICYIAYLNHVLDA
;
A
#
# COMPACT_ATOMS: atom_id res chain seq x y z
N MET A 1 16.56 -10.74 7.24
CA MET A 1 15.14 -10.31 7.37
C MET A 1 14.99 -8.86 7.85
N PHE A 2 15.83 -8.36 8.77
CA PHE A 2 15.77 -6.99 9.30
C PHE A 2 16.11 -5.85 8.31
N CYS A 3 16.87 -6.12 7.23
CA CYS A 3 17.22 -5.07 6.25
C CYS A 3 16.04 -4.54 5.42
N ARG A 4 14.93 -5.28 5.25
CA ARG A 4 13.81 -4.78 4.44
C ARG A 4 12.93 -3.78 5.19
N ILE A 5 12.89 -3.83 6.51
CA ILE A 5 12.06 -2.93 7.33
C ILE A 5 12.79 -1.58 7.54
N ILE A 6 14.12 -1.59 7.61
CA ILE A 6 14.95 -0.37 7.73
C ILE A 6 14.86 0.50 6.45
N TYR A 7 14.73 -0.09 5.27
CA TYR A 7 14.47 0.65 4.02
C TYR A 7 13.13 1.42 4.00
N TYR A 8 12.14 0.98 4.77
CA TYR A 8 10.83 1.65 4.86
C TYR A 8 10.82 2.86 5.80
N PHE A 9 11.86 3.03 6.63
CA PHE A 9 11.92 4.08 7.65
C PHE A 9 13.01 5.13 7.41
N ILE A 10 13.91 4.94 6.44
CA ILE A 10 15.00 5.91 6.15
C ILE A 10 14.65 6.89 5.01
N ILE A 11 13.64 6.61 4.16
CA ILE A 11 13.10 7.61 3.20
C ILE A 11 11.94 8.39 3.85
N PHE A 12 12.28 8.98 4.99
CA PHE A 12 11.53 9.96 5.75
C PHE A 12 10.98 11.10 4.84
N PRO A 13 10.04 11.96 5.30
CA PRO A 13 8.81 11.66 6.05
C PRO A 13 7.70 12.75 5.93
N SER A 14 7.83 13.80 5.12
CA SER A 14 7.11 15.08 5.38
C SER A 14 6.03 15.50 4.38
N ASP A 15 5.98 14.94 3.16
CA ASP A 15 5.07 15.43 2.10
C ASP A 15 3.99 14.44 1.66
N CYS A 16 3.62 13.50 2.55
CA CYS A 16 2.69 12.43 2.22
C CYS A 16 1.23 12.89 2.03
N LEU A 17 0.83 14.01 2.64
CA LEU A 17 -0.55 14.50 2.55
C LEU A 17 -0.86 15.17 1.20
N LYS A 18 0.11 15.80 0.53
CA LYS A 18 -0.10 16.42 -0.80
C LYS A 18 -0.17 15.38 -1.92
N TYR A 19 0.59 14.29 -1.81
CA TYR A 19 0.57 13.21 -2.80
C TYR A 19 -0.69 12.33 -2.71
N LEU A 20 -1.30 12.22 -1.53
CA LEU A 20 -2.53 11.46 -1.31
C LEU A 20 -3.78 12.17 -1.84
N THR A 21 -3.90 13.50 -1.69
CA THR A 21 -4.99 14.25 -2.34
C THR A 21 -4.84 14.27 -3.87
N TYR A 22 -3.61 14.41 -4.38
CA TYR A 22 -3.36 14.38 -5.83
C TYR A 22 -3.63 13.00 -6.46
N ASN A 23 -3.31 11.89 -5.77
CA ASN A 23 -3.61 10.54 -6.28
C ASN A 23 -5.08 10.13 -6.06
N PHE A 24 -5.74 10.61 -5.01
CA PHE A 24 -7.15 10.28 -4.77
C PHE A 24 -8.08 10.93 -5.82
N TYR A 25 -7.82 12.19 -6.20
CA TYR A 25 -8.54 12.83 -7.32
C TYR A 25 -8.24 12.14 -8.66
N LEU A 26 -6.98 11.78 -8.95
CA LEU A 26 -6.63 11.11 -10.21
C LEU A 26 -7.05 9.63 -10.31
N TYR A 27 -7.46 8.98 -9.20
CA TYR A 27 -7.97 7.60 -9.22
C TYR A 27 -9.50 7.55 -9.39
N ARG A 28 -10.23 8.59 -8.96
CA ARG A 28 -11.70 8.63 -9.13
C ARG A 28 -12.12 8.99 -10.56
N ASP A 29 -11.35 9.82 -11.26
CA ASP A 29 -11.62 10.19 -12.67
C ASP A 29 -11.16 9.15 -13.71
N ARG A 30 -10.57 8.02 -13.28
CA ARG A 30 -9.99 7.01 -14.20
C ARG A 30 -10.73 5.68 -14.25
N ILE A 31 -11.99 5.63 -13.78
CA ILE A 31 -12.89 4.45 -13.98
C ILE A 31 -13.78 4.61 -15.23
N LEU A 32 -13.75 5.76 -15.90
CA LEU A 32 -14.43 5.94 -17.18
C LEU A 32 -13.57 6.76 -18.15
N GLU A 33 -12.57 6.11 -18.76
CA GLU A 33 -12.21 6.27 -20.19
C GLU A 33 -10.99 5.36 -20.54
N PRO A 34 -10.92 4.84 -21.79
CA PRO A 34 -10.07 3.73 -22.22
C PRO A 34 -8.59 4.10 -22.32
N CYS A 35 -7.76 3.07 -22.55
CA CYS A 35 -6.34 3.19 -22.90
C CYS A 35 -6.09 4.24 -24.01
N ALA A 36 -5.78 5.48 -23.63
CA ALA A 36 -5.17 6.45 -24.53
C ALA A 36 -3.65 6.22 -24.56
N LEU A 37 -3.20 5.73 -25.71
CA LEU A 37 -1.82 5.73 -26.17
C LEU A 37 -1.31 7.17 -26.38
N SER A 38 0.01 7.25 -26.56
CA SER A 38 0.89 8.41 -26.84
C SER A 38 1.34 9.18 -25.57
N GLU A 39 2.60 9.58 -25.39
CA GLU A 39 3.55 10.07 -26.39
C GLU A 39 4.96 10.27 -25.78
N GLU A 40 5.75 9.21 -25.56
CA GLU A 40 7.17 9.35 -25.16
C GLU A 40 8.08 8.41 -25.97
N ALA A 41 7.70 8.16 -27.23
CA ALA A 41 8.39 7.23 -28.11
C ALA A 41 8.96 7.88 -29.38
N TYR A 42 9.09 9.21 -29.46
CA TYR A 42 9.42 9.90 -30.72
C TYR A 42 10.79 10.55 -30.88
N LEU A 43 11.71 10.47 -29.91
CA LEU A 43 13.11 10.87 -30.15
C LEU A 43 14.11 9.92 -29.48
N SER A 44 14.32 8.74 -30.09
CA SER A 44 15.62 8.08 -30.03
C SER A 44 15.84 7.22 -31.28
N SER A 45 16.62 7.78 -32.18
CA SER A 45 17.20 7.15 -33.36
C SER A 45 17.85 5.81 -33.03
N GLY A 46 17.60 4.81 -33.87
CA GLY A 46 18.46 3.65 -34.13
C GLY A 46 19.18 3.00 -32.94
N ALA A 47 18.49 2.18 -32.16
CA ALA A 47 19.13 1.20 -31.28
C ALA A 47 18.37 -0.13 -31.37
N GLY A 48 19.04 -1.18 -31.82
CA GLY A 48 18.50 -2.54 -31.84
C GLY A 48 17.92 -2.92 -30.47
N SER A 49 16.85 -3.72 -30.46
CA SER A 49 16.21 -4.21 -29.24
C SER A 49 17.28 -4.67 -28.23
N PRO A 50 17.42 -4.05 -27.03
CA PRO A 50 18.49 -4.38 -26.07
C PRO A 50 18.37 -5.79 -25.45
N CYS A 51 17.50 -6.62 -26.02
CA CYS A 51 16.90 -7.80 -25.40
C CYS A 51 16.74 -8.99 -26.36
N ALA A 52 17.19 -8.88 -27.62
CA ALA A 52 17.22 -10.03 -28.52
C ALA A 52 18.32 -11.00 -28.03
N GLY A 53 17.93 -12.14 -27.45
CA GLY A 53 18.85 -13.15 -26.91
C GLY A 53 18.84 -13.35 -25.39
N LEU A 54 18.15 -12.51 -24.60
CA LEU A 54 18.10 -12.70 -23.14
C LEU A 54 17.09 -13.79 -22.74
N SER A 55 17.50 -14.64 -21.80
CA SER A 55 16.60 -15.55 -21.09
C SER A 55 15.38 -14.80 -20.54
N ARG A 56 14.24 -15.51 -20.47
CA ARG A 56 13.00 -15.00 -19.87
C ARG A 56 13.22 -14.44 -18.47
N GLU A 57 14.14 -15.04 -17.71
CA GLU A 57 14.46 -14.60 -16.35
C GLU A 57 15.26 -13.29 -16.34
N GLU A 58 16.23 -13.14 -17.24
CA GLU A 58 17.04 -11.92 -17.35
C GLU A 58 16.17 -10.72 -17.77
N ARG A 59 15.19 -10.94 -18.66
CA ARG A 59 14.18 -9.91 -18.99
C ARG A 59 13.31 -9.52 -17.79
N ARG A 60 12.95 -10.48 -16.93
CA ARG A 60 12.20 -10.19 -15.69
C ARG A 60 13.06 -9.41 -14.70
N ARG A 61 14.33 -9.78 -14.53
CA ARG A 61 15.28 -9.10 -13.66
C ARG A 61 15.47 -7.64 -14.07
N ARG A 62 15.74 -7.38 -15.35
CA ARG A 62 15.88 -6.01 -15.88
C ARG A 62 14.63 -5.17 -15.66
N ARG A 63 13.43 -5.71 -15.95
CA ARG A 63 12.17 -5.01 -15.67
C ARG A 63 12.02 -4.65 -14.19
N ARG A 64 12.31 -5.58 -13.28
CA ARG A 64 12.25 -5.36 -11.83
C ARG A 64 13.27 -4.33 -11.32
N ALA A 65 14.42 -4.21 -12.00
CA ALA A 65 15.45 -3.24 -11.67
C ALA A 65 15.08 -1.80 -12.10
N THR A 66 14.17 -1.63 -13.06
CA THR A 66 13.73 -0.29 -13.50
C THR A 66 13.12 0.50 -12.34
N LEU A 67 13.42 1.80 -12.30
CA LEU A 67 12.83 2.70 -11.31
C LEU A 67 11.31 2.68 -11.38
N LYS A 68 10.73 2.71 -12.59
CA LYS A 68 9.28 2.63 -12.84
C LYS A 68 8.63 1.41 -12.17
N TYR A 69 9.24 0.22 -12.27
CA TYR A 69 8.71 -0.98 -11.61
C TYR A 69 8.79 -0.87 -10.08
N ARG A 70 9.93 -0.40 -9.56
CA ARG A 70 10.16 -0.29 -8.13
C ARG A 70 9.22 0.72 -7.47
N THR A 71 9.03 1.90 -8.07
CA THR A 71 8.12 2.93 -7.57
C THR A 71 6.67 2.45 -7.62
N ALA A 72 6.22 1.88 -8.75
CA ALA A 72 4.87 1.34 -8.86
C ALA A 72 4.59 0.24 -7.82
N HIS A 73 5.57 -0.63 -7.54
CA HIS A 73 5.43 -1.66 -6.51
C HIS A 73 5.41 -1.06 -5.09
N ALA A 74 6.25 -0.06 -4.80
CA ALA A 74 6.26 0.62 -3.50
C ALA A 74 4.93 1.33 -3.24
N THR A 75 4.39 2.04 -4.23
CA THR A 75 3.08 2.71 -4.12
C THR A 75 1.95 1.71 -3.86
N ARG A 76 1.90 0.59 -4.60
CA ARG A 76 0.90 -0.47 -4.35
C ARG A 76 0.97 -1.01 -2.92
N GLU A 77 2.17 -1.28 -2.44
CA GLU A 77 2.35 -1.81 -1.08
C GLU A 77 1.96 -0.80 -0.01
N ARG A 78 2.27 0.48 -0.24
CA ARG A 78 1.84 1.57 0.64
C ARG A 78 0.31 1.65 0.74
N ILE A 79 -0.39 1.64 -0.40
CA ILE A 79 -1.86 1.66 -0.44
C ILE A 79 -2.42 0.44 0.32
N ARG A 80 -1.84 -0.75 0.10
CA ARG A 80 -2.25 -1.98 0.80
C ARG A 80 -2.12 -1.83 2.32
N VAL A 81 -1.02 -1.27 2.80
CA VAL A 81 -0.77 -1.05 4.23
C VAL A 81 -1.68 0.04 4.81
N GLU A 82 -1.94 1.11 4.06
CA GLU A 82 -2.86 2.18 4.45
C GLU A 82 -4.30 1.64 4.59
N ALA A 83 -4.78 0.84 3.63
CA ALA A 83 -6.08 0.19 3.71
C ALA A 83 -6.19 -0.75 4.91
N PHE A 84 -5.14 -1.55 5.17
CA PHE A 84 -5.05 -2.40 6.36
C PHE A 84 -5.11 -1.58 7.66
N ASN A 85 -4.37 -0.47 7.75
CA ASN A 85 -4.37 0.39 8.94
C ASN A 85 -5.71 1.10 9.13
N ALA A 86 -6.40 1.48 8.06
CA ALA A 86 -7.75 2.06 8.12
C ALA A 86 -8.79 1.07 8.67
N ALA A 87 -8.69 -0.22 8.28
CA ALA A 87 -9.51 -1.28 8.86
C ALA A 87 -9.24 -1.45 10.36
N PHE A 88 -7.97 -1.45 10.79
CA PHE A 88 -7.59 -1.48 12.21
C PHE A 88 -8.12 -0.27 13.00
N GLY A 89 -8.10 0.93 12.40
CA GLY A 89 -8.67 2.14 13.01
C GLY A 89 -10.19 2.08 13.15
N SER A 90 -10.86 1.40 12.21
CA SER A 90 -12.31 1.18 12.28
C SER A 90 -12.67 0.14 13.36
N LEU A 91 -11.94 -0.98 13.41
CA LEU A 91 -12.08 -1.97 14.48
C LEU A 91 -11.88 -1.34 15.86
N ARG A 92 -10.81 -0.54 16.04
CA ARG A 92 -10.51 0.12 17.32
C ARG A 92 -11.65 1.01 17.82
N ARG A 93 -12.38 1.70 16.94
CA ARG A 93 -13.51 2.57 17.32
C ARG A 93 -14.68 1.80 17.93
N LEU A 94 -14.78 0.50 17.66
CA LEU A 94 -15.81 -0.38 18.21
C LEU A 94 -15.41 -0.98 19.56
N LEU A 95 -14.14 -0.88 19.95
CA LEU A 95 -13.64 -1.53 21.16
C LEU A 95 -13.82 -0.63 22.38
N PRO A 96 -14.32 -1.17 23.51
CA PRO A 96 -14.43 -0.41 24.74
C PRO A 96 -13.04 -0.20 25.36
N THR A 97 -12.63 1.07 25.56
CA THR A 97 -11.37 1.42 26.24
C THR A 97 -11.55 2.54 27.26
N LEU A 98 -10.84 2.44 28.38
CA LEU A 98 -10.72 3.50 29.39
C LEU A 98 -9.23 3.92 29.49
N PRO A 99 -8.86 5.19 29.23
CA PRO A 99 -9.66 6.26 28.62
C PRO A 99 -9.96 5.99 27.12
N PRO A 100 -10.95 6.67 26.49
CA PRO A 100 -11.41 6.40 25.12
C PRO A 100 -10.34 6.65 24.04
N ASP A 101 -9.30 7.41 24.36
CA ASP A 101 -8.18 7.75 23.49
C ASP A 101 -6.94 6.86 23.72
N LYS A 102 -7.04 5.84 24.59
CA LYS A 102 -5.93 4.91 24.89
C LYS A 102 -5.33 4.32 23.62
N LYS A 103 -4.04 4.59 23.38
CA LYS A 103 -3.29 4.04 22.25
C LYS A 103 -3.10 2.52 22.40
N LEU A 104 -3.85 1.75 21.62
CA LEU A 104 -3.71 0.31 21.50
C LEU A 104 -2.78 -0.07 20.34
N SER A 105 -1.91 -1.05 20.58
CA SER A 105 -1.14 -1.75 19.54
C SER A 105 -2.03 -2.71 18.73
N LYS A 106 -1.55 -3.16 17.57
CA LYS A 106 -2.29 -4.09 16.69
C LYS A 106 -2.66 -5.39 17.40
N ILE A 107 -1.76 -5.93 18.23
CA ILE A 107 -2.04 -7.17 18.97
C ILE A 107 -3.08 -6.96 20.08
N GLU A 108 -3.04 -5.82 20.77
CA GLU A 108 -4.03 -5.48 21.79
C GLU A 108 -5.42 -5.30 21.17
N ILE A 109 -5.51 -4.63 20.02
CA ILE A 109 -6.78 -4.48 19.27
C ILE A 109 -7.39 -5.86 18.98
N LEU A 110 -6.59 -6.81 18.49
CA LEU A 110 -7.08 -8.16 18.17
C LEU A 110 -7.53 -8.92 19.42
N ARG A 111 -6.72 -8.89 20.49
CA ARG A 111 -7.07 -9.56 21.76
C ARG A 111 -8.36 -8.98 22.34
N LEU A 112 -8.49 -7.66 22.38
CA LEU A 112 -9.65 -6.98 22.92
C LEU A 112 -10.91 -7.24 22.08
N ALA A 113 -10.79 -7.29 20.76
CA ALA A 113 -11.91 -7.66 19.88
C ALA A 113 -12.44 -9.06 20.18
N ILE A 114 -11.56 -10.05 20.34
CA ILE A 114 -11.94 -11.43 20.68
C ILE A 114 -12.67 -11.47 22.04
N CYS A 115 -12.08 -10.83 23.06
CA CYS A 115 -12.71 -10.77 24.39
C CYS A 115 -14.06 -10.05 24.36
N TYR A 116 -14.19 -8.99 23.57
CA TYR A 116 -15.42 -8.21 23.50
C TYR A 116 -16.55 -8.97 22.81
N ILE A 117 -16.26 -9.69 21.71
CA ILE A 117 -17.24 -10.58 21.08
C ILE A 117 -17.72 -11.66 22.08
N ALA A 118 -16.80 -12.29 22.80
CA ALA A 118 -17.14 -13.30 23.81
C ALA A 118 -18.01 -12.74 24.95
N TYR A 119 -17.70 -11.53 25.41
CA TYR A 119 -18.49 -10.83 26.41
C TYR A 119 -19.92 -10.54 25.92
N LEU A 120 -20.06 -10.00 24.71
CA LEU A 120 -21.37 -9.71 24.13
C LEU A 120 -22.22 -10.97 23.96
N ASN A 121 -21.64 -12.09 23.52
CA ASN A 121 -22.36 -13.36 23.44
C ASN A 121 -22.86 -13.81 24.82
N HIS A 122 -22.02 -13.76 25.85
CA HIS A 122 -22.44 -14.11 27.21
C HIS A 122 -23.58 -13.21 27.73
N VAL A 123 -23.57 -11.91 27.40
CA VAL A 123 -24.64 -10.99 27.79
C VAL A 123 -25.95 -11.26 27.06
N LEU A 124 -25.90 -11.76 25.82
CA LEU A 124 -27.08 -12.08 25.02
C LEU A 124 -27.69 -13.45 25.36
N ASP A 125 -26.87 -14.40 25.82
CA ASP A 125 -27.29 -15.74 26.23
C ASP A 125 -27.85 -15.80 27.67
N ALA A 126 -27.74 -14.70 28.42
CA ALA A 126 -28.20 -14.54 29.81
C ALA A 126 -29.56 -13.85 29.89
#